data_AF-A0A2D5VJK8-F1
#
_entry.id   AF-A0A2D5VJK8-F1
#
_cell.length_a   1.000
_cell.length_b   1.000
_cell.length_c   1.000
_cell.angle_alpha   90.00
_cell.angle_beta   90.00
_cell.angle_gamma   90.00
#
_symmetry.space_group_name_H-M   'P 1'
#
loop_
_entity.id
_entity.type
_entity.pdbx_description
1 polymer ?
#
loop_
_entity_poly.entity_id
_entity_poly.type
_entity_poly.pdbx_seq_one_letter_code
_entity_poly.pdbx_strand_id
1 'polypeptide(L)'
;MAILREALLTREKRLKTLVAECGQGESMYMEGPALVWDLQHPIQEKLLIVPYMLSFPGIIMKRWHADERKWKALEQDAGLPLLTWAQTCPILAEVVRFLPEDVTSVASSVRYLQVSVLNHCMTNPAFKQLCESDFNLAWLFLGCADQAQLRTSDIEHWLTRPRVDLLELVTGHREKWVLKWLRKVRASVGDVHEWKRLQRWASEPQQVAYLAGFGVSSVGFLQSVILIEPSVDIRNWHLDLEELKAMPAKARNRWLYDVKKLGEDVQRLGKALGVHPAMHFKGVCSYKGLQRRHDKWAKRLNDSFHLGQSVSGAFPRPPLEGNDVIQPIRTFYHLCCEGQEMQHCVSSYSEKVMRGESYIYRYLGAQRATIELICQYSVWSIGQIKGHNNDGATEQTIQAVKHWFDQYEYSTQSFIDRRRSLVSRPNDVFFPVPPFVTTSPLSALETEQMFANEQRYMNGHIQSTVAQIHAGERYVYRIDDPDAERVVEFEKSAEGRWQMINMVRRDGSYRKGDDDLLDWWLAMNEPPYDWSVFEKE
;
A
#
# COMPACT_ATOMS: atom_id res chain seq x y z
N MET A 1 25.20 17.97 -41.10
CA MET A 1 26.19 16.91 -40.77
C MET A 1 27.34 17.40 -39.90
N ALA A 2 28.15 18.41 -40.28
CA ALA A 2 29.29 18.87 -39.47
C ALA A 2 28.90 19.28 -38.03
N ILE A 3 27.92 20.18 -37.88
CA ILE A 3 27.38 20.65 -36.59
C ILE A 3 26.95 19.48 -35.68
N LEU A 4 26.32 18.45 -36.25
CA LEU A 4 25.91 17.25 -35.51
C LEU A 4 27.11 16.45 -35.00
N ARG A 5 28.15 16.26 -35.84
CA ARG A 5 29.38 15.57 -35.42
C ARG A 5 30.08 16.33 -34.30
N GLU A 6 30.16 17.65 -34.39
CA GLU A 6 30.74 18.51 -33.37
C GLU A 6 29.97 18.44 -32.03
N ALA A 7 28.64 18.51 -32.07
CA ALA A 7 27.79 18.36 -30.90
C ALA A 7 27.95 16.97 -30.24
N LEU A 8 28.05 15.90 -31.04
CA LEU A 8 28.29 14.54 -30.55
C LEU A 8 29.67 14.38 -29.91
N LEU A 9 30.73 14.92 -30.52
CA LEU A 9 32.09 14.92 -29.95
C LEU A 9 32.16 15.74 -28.65
N THR A 10 31.48 16.88 -28.61
CA THR A 10 31.37 17.73 -27.40
C THR A 10 30.66 16.99 -26.27
N ARG A 11 29.56 16.28 -26.58
CA ARG A 11 28.87 15.40 -25.62
C ARG A 11 29.77 14.26 -25.14
N GLU A 12 30.41 13.54 -26.05
CA GLU A 12 31.26 12.39 -25.68
C GLU A 12 32.42 12.82 -24.78
N LYS A 13 33.05 13.97 -25.09
CA LYS A 13 34.07 14.58 -24.23
C LYS A 13 33.50 14.93 -22.85
N ARG A 14 32.32 15.54 -22.78
CA ARG A 14 31.66 15.91 -21.51
C ARG A 14 31.25 14.67 -20.69
N LEU A 15 30.71 13.62 -21.32
CA LEU A 15 30.42 12.34 -20.66
C LEU A 15 31.69 11.71 -20.08
N LYS A 16 32.78 11.67 -20.86
CA LYS A 16 34.08 11.18 -20.38
C LYS A 16 34.61 11.97 -19.18
N THR A 17 34.45 13.29 -19.18
CA THR A 17 34.79 14.15 -18.03
C THR A 17 33.91 13.82 -16.81
N LEU A 18 32.58 13.81 -16.94
CA LEU A 18 31.66 13.50 -15.83
C LEU A 18 31.87 12.09 -15.26
N VAL A 19 32.14 11.10 -16.10
CA VAL A 19 32.48 9.74 -15.68
C VAL A 19 33.81 9.69 -14.93
N ALA A 20 34.82 10.47 -15.33
CA ALA A 20 36.08 10.57 -14.60
C ALA A 20 35.94 11.30 -13.25
N GLU A 21 35.06 12.29 -13.16
CA GLU A 21 34.81 13.10 -11.96
C GLU A 21 33.89 12.41 -10.94
N CYS A 22 32.84 11.71 -11.39
CA CYS A 22 31.80 11.13 -10.53
C CYS A 22 31.73 9.59 -10.55
N GLY A 23 32.21 8.95 -11.62
CA GLY A 23 31.96 7.53 -11.89
C GLY A 23 32.59 6.55 -10.90
N GLN A 24 33.63 6.96 -10.15
CA GLN A 24 34.26 6.12 -9.12
C GLN A 24 33.31 5.77 -7.95
N GLY A 25 32.25 6.56 -7.72
CA GLY A 25 31.20 6.25 -6.74
C GLY A 25 29.94 5.61 -7.33
N GLU A 26 29.67 5.80 -8.62
CA GLU A 26 28.40 5.40 -9.27
C GLU A 26 28.48 4.11 -10.09
N SER A 27 29.64 3.44 -10.12
CA SER A 27 29.89 2.22 -10.92
C SER A 27 29.61 2.41 -12.41
N MET A 28 29.91 3.60 -12.95
CA MET A 28 29.76 3.94 -14.36
C MET A 28 31.10 4.15 -15.05
N TYR A 29 31.24 3.66 -16.29
CA TYR A 29 32.41 3.86 -17.13
C TYR A 29 32.04 3.96 -18.62
N MET A 30 32.96 4.40 -19.48
CA MET A 30 32.72 4.52 -20.92
C MET A 30 33.31 3.34 -21.70
N GLU A 31 32.50 2.71 -22.55
CA GLU A 31 32.95 1.72 -23.55
C GLU A 31 32.74 2.32 -24.96
N GLY A 32 33.77 2.98 -25.48
CA GLY A 32 33.67 3.76 -26.71
C GLY A 32 32.70 4.95 -26.55
N PRO A 33 31.66 5.10 -27.40
CA PRO A 33 30.64 6.13 -27.28
C PRO A 33 29.49 5.75 -26.32
N ALA A 34 29.48 4.53 -25.79
CA ALA A 34 28.43 4.05 -24.89
C ALA A 34 28.82 4.22 -23.43
N LEU A 35 27.81 4.51 -22.60
CA LEU A 35 27.93 4.50 -21.15
C LEU A 35 27.65 3.08 -20.66
N VAL A 36 28.60 2.47 -19.96
CA VAL A 36 28.36 1.24 -19.21
C VAL A 36 28.06 1.59 -17.77
N TRP A 37 26.95 1.04 -17.26
CA TRP A 37 26.55 1.13 -15.87
C TRP A 37 26.56 -0.28 -15.28
N ASP A 38 27.40 -0.47 -14.27
CA ASP A 38 27.55 -1.70 -13.51
C ASP A 38 26.70 -1.59 -12.24
N LEU A 39 25.43 -1.99 -12.32
CA LEU A 39 24.53 -2.02 -11.18
C LEU A 39 24.99 -3.12 -10.22
N GLN A 40 25.34 -2.73 -8.99
CA GLN A 40 25.86 -3.66 -7.97
C GLN A 40 24.80 -4.09 -6.95
N HIS A 41 23.74 -3.30 -6.77
CA HIS A 41 22.65 -3.56 -5.81
C HIS A 41 21.38 -2.79 -6.21
N PRO A 42 20.16 -3.35 -6.05
CA PRO A 42 19.85 -4.71 -5.57
C PRO A 42 20.01 -5.79 -6.64
N ILE A 43 20.15 -5.40 -7.91
CA ILE A 43 20.37 -6.32 -9.04
C ILE A 43 21.84 -6.18 -9.47
N GLN A 44 22.57 -7.30 -9.55
CA GLN A 44 23.89 -7.34 -10.18
C GLN A 44 23.73 -7.43 -11.70
N GLU A 45 23.75 -6.28 -12.38
CA GLU A 45 23.52 -6.20 -13.82
C GLU A 45 24.42 -5.15 -14.47
N LYS A 46 25.08 -5.51 -15.58
CA LYS A 46 25.78 -4.52 -16.41
C LYS A 46 24.92 -4.15 -17.61
N LEU A 47 24.73 -2.85 -17.77
CA LEU A 47 23.95 -2.22 -18.82
C LEU A 47 24.83 -1.31 -19.66
N LEU A 48 24.83 -1.52 -20.98
CA LEU A 48 25.42 -0.62 -21.94
C LEU A 48 24.30 0.24 -22.54
N ILE A 49 24.37 1.54 -22.27
CA ILE A 49 23.44 2.58 -22.73
C ILE A 49 24.14 3.35 -23.85
N VAL A 50 23.62 3.24 -25.08
CA VAL A 50 24.02 4.12 -26.18
C VAL A 50 23.10 5.34 -26.16
N PRO A 51 23.62 6.56 -25.87
CA PRO A 51 22.79 7.76 -25.82
C PRO A 51 22.22 8.10 -27.20
N TYR A 52 21.03 8.70 -27.22
CA TYR A 52 20.31 9.14 -28.43
C TYR A 52 21.20 9.81 -29.48
N MET A 53 21.02 9.48 -30.76
CA MET A 53 21.72 10.12 -31.87
C MET A 53 20.72 10.49 -32.97
N LEU A 54 20.88 11.65 -33.62
CA LEU A 54 19.99 12.02 -34.74
C LEU A 54 20.01 11.02 -35.92
N SER A 55 21.05 10.18 -36.03
CA SER A 55 21.12 9.10 -37.03
C SER A 55 20.48 7.78 -36.59
N PHE A 56 20.14 7.64 -35.30
CA PHE A 56 19.55 6.45 -34.69
C PHE A 56 18.53 6.89 -33.64
N PRO A 57 17.26 7.15 -34.03
CA PRO A 57 16.23 7.56 -33.09
C PRO A 57 15.97 6.46 -32.06
N GLY A 58 16.09 6.80 -30.78
CA GLY A 58 16.02 5.86 -29.67
C GLY A 58 17.24 5.91 -28.73
N ILE A 59 17.09 5.28 -27.57
CA ILE A 59 18.13 4.92 -26.62
C ILE A 59 18.31 3.41 -26.75
N ILE A 60 19.48 2.97 -27.24
CA ILE A 60 19.76 1.53 -27.35
C ILE A 60 20.33 1.07 -26.02
N MET A 61 19.66 0.14 -25.38
CA MET A 61 20.14 -0.52 -24.17
C MET A 61 20.52 -1.97 -24.46
N LYS A 62 21.63 -2.41 -23.87
CA LYS A 62 22.12 -3.78 -23.95
C LYS A 62 22.43 -4.31 -22.56
N ARG A 63 22.09 -5.56 -22.30
CA ARG A 63 22.43 -6.31 -21.09
C ARG A 63 23.67 -7.15 -21.33
N TRP A 64 24.57 -7.21 -20.36
CA TRP A 64 25.70 -8.12 -20.37
C TRP A 64 25.24 -9.54 -20.02
N HIS A 65 25.52 -10.50 -20.89
CA HIS A 65 25.36 -11.92 -20.56
C HIS A 65 26.72 -12.51 -20.21
N ALA A 66 26.89 -12.89 -18.94
CA ALA A 66 28.16 -13.38 -18.41
C ALA A 66 28.63 -14.66 -19.10
N ASP A 67 27.73 -15.63 -19.31
CA ASP A 67 28.04 -16.94 -19.90
C ASP A 67 28.53 -16.82 -21.35
N GLU A 68 27.88 -15.93 -22.11
CA GLU A 68 28.20 -15.69 -23.52
C GLU A 68 29.24 -14.58 -23.72
N ARG A 69 29.70 -13.94 -22.63
CA ARG A 69 30.65 -12.81 -22.59
C ARG A 69 30.37 -11.73 -23.63
N LYS A 70 29.10 -11.36 -23.81
CA LYS A 70 28.68 -10.39 -24.83
C LYS A 70 27.48 -9.55 -24.42
N TRP A 71 27.41 -8.36 -25.02
CA TRP A 71 26.27 -7.46 -24.96
C TRP A 71 25.12 -7.97 -25.87
N LYS A 72 23.97 -8.31 -25.28
CA LYS A 72 22.72 -8.56 -26.04
C LYS A 72 21.82 -7.32 -25.98
N ALA A 73 21.13 -7.01 -27.08
CA ALA A 73 20.11 -5.96 -27.07
C ALA A 73 18.98 -6.35 -26.12
N LEU A 74 18.44 -5.39 -25.38
CA LEU A 74 17.21 -5.57 -24.64
C LEU A 74 16.02 -5.38 -25.60
N GLU A 75 15.21 -6.43 -25.73
CA GLU A 75 13.93 -6.39 -26.47
C GLU A 75 12.77 -5.86 -25.61
N GLN A 76 12.96 -5.84 -24.29
CA GLN A 76 12.03 -5.36 -23.26
C GLN A 76 12.57 -4.10 -22.57
N ASP A 77 11.74 -3.40 -21.80
CA ASP A 77 12.23 -2.27 -21.01
C ASP A 77 13.20 -2.74 -19.91
N ALA A 78 14.28 -1.97 -19.69
CA ALA A 78 15.26 -2.26 -18.63
C ALA A 78 14.73 -2.01 -17.20
N GLY A 79 13.48 -1.56 -17.04
CA GLY A 79 12.87 -1.18 -15.77
C GLY A 79 13.38 0.15 -15.21
N LEU A 80 14.17 0.92 -15.99
CA LEU A 80 14.90 2.08 -15.49
C LEU A 80 14.09 3.38 -15.65
N PRO A 81 13.84 4.12 -14.56
CA PRO A 81 13.24 5.45 -14.63
C PRO A 81 14.30 6.51 -14.99
N LEU A 82 14.90 6.36 -16.18
CA LEU A 82 16.06 7.09 -16.66
C LEU A 82 15.95 8.63 -16.51
N LEU A 83 14.79 9.22 -16.83
CA LEU A 83 14.55 10.67 -16.68
C LEU A 83 14.42 11.08 -15.21
N THR A 84 13.95 10.18 -14.33
CA THR A 84 13.90 10.45 -12.88
C THR A 84 15.31 10.47 -12.30
N TRP A 85 16.13 9.48 -12.64
CA TRP A 85 17.51 9.39 -12.16
C TRP A 85 18.42 10.47 -12.76
N ALA A 86 18.15 10.92 -13.99
CA ALA A 86 18.81 12.08 -14.59
C ALA A 86 18.62 13.40 -13.80
N GLN A 87 17.67 13.49 -12.88
CA GLN A 87 17.52 14.66 -11.99
C GLN A 87 18.57 14.70 -10.87
N THR A 88 19.18 13.55 -10.54
CA THR A 88 20.13 13.40 -9.43
C THR A 88 21.51 12.91 -9.85
N CYS A 89 21.64 12.25 -11.01
CA CYS A 89 22.91 11.78 -11.58
C CYS A 89 23.34 12.66 -12.77
N PRO A 90 24.44 13.43 -12.67
CA PRO A 90 24.93 14.29 -13.75
C PRO A 90 25.31 13.53 -15.04
N ILE A 91 25.77 12.29 -14.91
CA ILE A 91 26.14 11.44 -16.06
C ILE A 91 24.87 11.12 -16.87
N LEU A 92 23.81 10.66 -16.22
CA LEU A 92 22.52 10.38 -16.87
C LEU A 92 21.85 11.66 -17.40
N ALA A 93 21.99 12.79 -16.70
CA ALA A 93 21.53 14.10 -17.20
C ALA A 93 22.12 14.43 -18.58
N GLU A 94 23.41 14.17 -18.78
CA GLU A 94 24.09 14.38 -20.06
C GLU A 94 23.69 13.35 -21.13
N VAL A 95 23.34 12.12 -20.74
CA VAL A 95 22.76 11.09 -21.65
C VAL A 95 21.40 11.55 -22.19
N VAL A 96 20.51 12.06 -21.34
CA VAL A 96 19.13 12.42 -21.71
C VAL A 96 19.00 13.82 -22.32
N ARG A 97 20.00 14.70 -22.17
CA ARG A 97 19.95 16.12 -22.62
C ARG A 97 19.56 16.32 -24.09
N PHE A 98 19.83 15.32 -24.95
CA PHE A 98 19.61 15.41 -26.39
C PHE A 98 18.27 14.81 -26.84
N LEU A 99 17.45 14.31 -25.92
CA LEU A 99 16.11 13.83 -26.23
C LEU A 99 15.18 15.02 -26.54
N PRO A 100 14.25 14.89 -27.51
CA PRO A 100 13.26 15.92 -27.79
C PRO A 100 12.39 16.27 -26.57
N GLU A 101 12.14 17.57 -26.32
CA GLU A 101 11.40 18.07 -25.16
C GLU A 101 9.95 17.58 -25.09
N ASP A 102 9.29 17.46 -26.24
CA ASP A 102 7.95 16.91 -26.37
C ASP A 102 7.91 15.41 -25.99
N VAL A 103 8.94 14.65 -26.34
CA VAL A 103 9.08 13.23 -25.98
C VAL A 103 9.43 13.05 -24.50
N THR A 104 10.35 13.86 -23.94
CA THR A 104 10.69 13.78 -22.51
C THR A 104 9.54 14.24 -21.62
N SER A 105 8.78 15.25 -22.04
CA SER A 105 7.56 15.70 -21.35
C SER A 105 6.55 14.54 -21.21
N VAL A 106 6.25 13.83 -22.30
CA VAL A 106 5.39 12.64 -22.28
C VAL A 106 5.94 11.55 -21.35
N ALA A 107 7.20 11.15 -21.54
CA ALA A 107 7.80 10.06 -20.79
C ALA A 107 8.04 10.38 -19.30
N SER A 108 8.15 11.65 -18.92
CA SER A 108 8.30 12.08 -17.52
C SER A 108 7.09 11.73 -16.63
N SER A 109 5.95 11.44 -17.24
CA SER A 109 4.72 11.04 -16.54
C SER A 109 4.77 9.62 -15.95
N VAL A 110 5.74 8.79 -16.33
CA VAL A 110 5.89 7.39 -15.87
C VAL A 110 7.31 7.01 -15.53
N ARG A 111 7.47 6.04 -14.63
CA ARG A 111 8.74 5.41 -14.26
C ARG A 111 8.87 4.00 -14.82
N TYR A 112 7.78 3.23 -14.79
CA TYR A 112 7.73 1.90 -15.40
C TYR A 112 7.53 2.03 -16.91
N LEU A 113 8.36 1.31 -17.68
CA LEU A 113 8.43 1.37 -19.15
C LEU A 113 8.91 2.72 -19.71
N GLN A 114 9.63 3.52 -18.91
CA GLN A 114 10.00 4.88 -19.32
C GLN A 114 10.94 4.90 -20.55
N VAL A 115 11.86 3.93 -20.67
CA VAL A 115 12.78 3.85 -21.82
C VAL A 115 12.02 3.40 -23.07
N SER A 116 11.08 2.46 -22.93
CA SER A 116 10.23 2.01 -24.02
C SER A 116 9.26 3.10 -24.50
N VAL A 117 8.68 3.90 -23.59
CA VAL A 117 7.88 5.09 -23.97
C VAL A 117 8.74 6.10 -24.73
N LEU A 118 9.95 6.42 -24.25
CA LEU A 118 10.91 7.28 -24.96
C LEU A 118 11.20 6.74 -26.37
N ASN A 119 11.53 5.45 -26.48
CA ASN A 119 11.91 4.81 -27.74
C ASN A 119 10.76 4.80 -28.74
N HIS A 120 9.56 4.34 -28.36
CA HIS A 120 8.42 4.32 -29.27
C HIS A 120 7.93 5.72 -29.63
N CYS A 121 8.02 6.73 -28.75
CA CYS A 121 7.71 8.12 -29.12
C CYS A 121 8.71 8.72 -30.12
N MET A 122 9.97 8.27 -30.13
CA MET A 122 10.99 8.71 -31.09
C MET A 122 10.94 7.97 -32.44
N THR A 123 10.52 6.70 -32.45
CA THR A 123 10.56 5.85 -33.66
C THR A 123 9.19 5.67 -34.33
N ASN A 124 8.09 5.77 -33.58
CA ASN A 124 6.74 5.46 -34.06
C ASN A 124 5.78 6.66 -33.89
N PRO A 125 5.46 7.39 -34.99
CA PRO A 125 4.54 8.53 -34.94
C PRO A 125 3.13 8.19 -34.43
N ALA A 126 2.62 6.97 -34.67
CA ALA A 126 1.31 6.55 -34.20
C ALA A 126 1.29 6.30 -32.69
N PHE A 127 2.38 5.74 -32.13
CA PHE A 127 2.54 5.62 -30.67
C PHE A 127 2.62 7.01 -30.02
N LYS A 128 3.41 7.93 -30.57
CA LYS A 128 3.50 9.31 -30.09
C LYS A 128 2.13 10.00 -30.06
N GLN A 129 1.37 9.91 -31.15
CA GLN A 129 0.01 10.44 -31.24
C GLN A 129 -0.95 9.78 -30.22
N LEU A 130 -0.77 8.49 -29.93
CA LEU A 130 -1.53 7.78 -28.90
C LEU A 130 -1.18 8.32 -27.50
N CYS A 131 0.09 8.53 -27.19
CA CYS A 131 0.52 9.16 -25.94
C CYS A 131 -0.05 10.57 -25.75
N GLU A 132 0.00 11.41 -26.79
CA GLU A 132 -0.51 12.80 -26.76
C GLU A 132 -2.01 12.91 -26.47
N SER A 133 -2.79 11.88 -26.79
CA SER A 133 -4.27 11.94 -26.75
C SER A 133 -4.96 10.89 -25.88
N ASP A 134 -4.27 9.83 -25.50
CA ASP A 134 -4.74 8.69 -24.70
C ASP A 134 -3.56 8.05 -23.91
N PHE A 135 -2.73 8.88 -23.24
CA PHE A 135 -1.51 8.44 -22.54
C PHE A 135 -1.64 7.12 -21.75
N ASN A 136 -2.67 7.01 -20.91
CA ASN A 136 -2.89 5.81 -20.10
C ASN A 136 -3.21 4.56 -20.93
N LEU A 137 -3.86 4.69 -22.08
CA LEU A 137 -4.04 3.57 -23.00
C LEU A 137 -2.72 3.18 -23.65
N ALA A 138 -1.89 4.14 -24.05
CA ALA A 138 -0.56 3.86 -24.60
C ALA A 138 0.34 3.12 -23.58
N TRP A 139 0.29 3.55 -22.31
CA TRP A 139 1.06 2.94 -21.22
C TRP A 139 0.55 1.54 -20.84
N LEU A 140 -0.77 1.34 -20.77
CA LEU A 140 -1.38 0.00 -20.59
C LEU A 140 -1.03 -0.93 -21.76
N PHE A 141 -1.13 -0.44 -22.99
CA PHE A 141 -0.79 -1.20 -24.20
C PHE A 141 0.67 -1.62 -24.21
N LEU A 142 1.59 -0.69 -23.93
CA LEU A 142 3.02 -0.99 -23.92
C LEU A 142 3.38 -2.03 -22.85
N GLY A 143 2.78 -1.99 -21.67
CA GLY A 143 3.03 -3.01 -20.64
C GLY A 143 2.41 -4.37 -20.94
N CYS A 144 1.27 -4.41 -21.63
CA CYS A 144 0.72 -5.68 -22.12
C CYS A 144 1.60 -6.24 -23.25
N ALA A 145 2.16 -5.38 -24.11
CA ALA A 145 3.07 -5.77 -25.18
C ALA A 145 4.41 -6.30 -24.65
N ASP A 146 4.99 -5.65 -23.64
CA ASP A 146 6.21 -6.05 -22.92
C ASP A 146 6.01 -7.42 -22.23
N GLN A 147 4.92 -7.59 -21.49
CA GLN A 147 4.55 -8.87 -20.84
C GLN A 147 4.30 -10.01 -21.85
N ALA A 148 3.65 -9.72 -22.98
CA ALA A 148 3.39 -10.69 -24.04
C ALA A 148 4.58 -10.86 -25.01
N GLN A 149 5.70 -10.17 -24.78
CA GLN A 149 6.91 -10.20 -25.60
C GLN A 149 6.63 -9.94 -27.09
N LEU A 150 5.73 -8.97 -27.38
CA LEU A 150 5.36 -8.62 -28.74
C LEU A 150 6.54 -7.99 -29.49
N ARG A 151 6.78 -8.45 -30.73
CA ARG A 151 7.83 -7.89 -31.58
C ARG A 151 7.42 -6.50 -32.08
N THR A 152 8.39 -5.68 -32.45
CA THR A 152 8.17 -4.32 -32.97
C THR A 152 7.12 -4.25 -34.10
N SER A 153 7.14 -5.21 -35.03
CA SER A 153 6.16 -5.30 -36.13
C SER A 153 4.73 -5.55 -35.64
N ASP A 154 4.57 -6.31 -34.55
CA ASP A 154 3.28 -6.65 -33.98
C ASP A 154 2.72 -5.44 -33.20
N ILE A 155 3.59 -4.70 -32.49
CA ILE A 155 3.28 -3.41 -31.87
C ILE A 155 2.85 -2.38 -32.93
N GLU A 156 3.61 -2.25 -34.02
CA GLU A 156 3.27 -1.38 -35.15
C GLU A 156 1.91 -1.71 -35.76
N HIS A 157 1.62 -3.00 -35.99
CA HIS A 157 0.32 -3.45 -36.48
C HIS A 157 -0.82 -3.05 -35.55
N TRP A 158 -0.67 -3.29 -34.24
CA TRP A 158 -1.66 -2.89 -33.23
C TRP A 158 -1.92 -1.38 -33.20
N LEU A 159 -0.89 -0.56 -33.41
CA LEU A 159 -1.03 0.90 -33.45
C LEU A 159 -1.80 1.42 -34.68
N THR A 160 -1.99 0.60 -35.72
CA THR A 160 -2.90 0.93 -36.84
C THR A 160 -4.38 0.66 -36.52
N ARG A 161 -4.68 -0.04 -35.41
CA ARG A 161 -6.05 -0.44 -35.06
C ARG A 161 -6.83 0.70 -34.38
N PRO A 162 -8.18 0.68 -34.46
CA PRO A 162 -9.03 1.51 -33.62
C PRO A 162 -8.67 1.43 -32.13
N ARG A 163 -8.72 2.56 -31.42
CA ARG A 163 -8.39 2.63 -29.97
C ARG A 163 -9.29 1.76 -29.08
N VAL A 164 -10.47 1.36 -29.56
CA VAL A 164 -11.35 0.41 -28.87
C VAL A 164 -10.84 -1.04 -28.95
N ASP A 165 -10.03 -1.38 -29.94
CA ASP A 165 -9.41 -2.70 -30.09
C ASP A 165 -8.15 -2.79 -29.21
N LEU A 166 -7.41 -1.68 -29.08
CA LEU A 166 -6.36 -1.52 -28.06
C LEU A 166 -6.93 -1.58 -26.64
N LEU A 167 -8.10 -1.00 -26.39
CA LEU A 167 -8.78 -1.12 -25.09
C LEU A 167 -9.18 -2.57 -24.80
N GLU A 168 -9.71 -3.28 -25.80
CA GLU A 168 -10.07 -4.69 -25.70
C GLU A 168 -8.85 -5.55 -25.34
N LEU A 169 -7.71 -5.31 -26.01
CA LEU A 169 -6.46 -6.00 -25.75
C LEU A 169 -5.96 -5.83 -24.30
N VAL A 170 -6.08 -4.63 -23.71
CA VAL A 170 -5.48 -4.32 -22.39
C VAL A 170 -6.45 -4.45 -21.21
N THR A 171 -7.76 -4.53 -21.47
CA THR A 171 -8.81 -4.59 -20.43
C THR A 171 -9.78 -5.77 -20.56
N GLY A 172 -9.85 -6.39 -21.74
CA GLY A 172 -10.91 -7.35 -22.09
C GLY A 172 -12.24 -6.73 -22.50
N HIS A 173 -12.39 -5.40 -22.52
CA HIS A 173 -13.65 -4.70 -22.82
C HIS A 173 -13.52 -3.64 -23.92
N ARG A 174 -14.60 -3.41 -24.68
CA ARG A 174 -14.65 -2.42 -25.79
C ARG A 174 -15.35 -1.10 -25.41
N GLU A 175 -15.60 -0.90 -24.12
CA GLU A 175 -16.47 0.16 -23.62
C GLU A 175 -15.88 1.57 -23.81
N LYS A 176 -16.43 2.33 -24.76
CA LYS A 176 -15.94 3.68 -25.14
C LYS A 176 -15.91 4.69 -23.99
N TRP A 177 -16.67 4.44 -22.91
CA TRP A 177 -16.66 5.31 -21.73
C TRP A 177 -15.50 4.99 -20.78
N VAL A 178 -14.92 3.78 -20.81
CA VAL A 178 -13.67 3.44 -20.11
C VAL A 178 -12.50 4.21 -20.72
N LEU A 179 -12.44 4.38 -22.05
CA LEU A 179 -11.49 5.32 -22.70
C LEU A 179 -11.64 6.76 -22.18
N LYS A 180 -12.88 7.25 -22.04
CA LYS A 180 -13.14 8.59 -21.47
C LYS A 180 -12.71 8.70 -20.00
N TRP A 181 -12.70 7.60 -19.25
CA TRP A 181 -12.18 7.55 -17.89
C TRP A 181 -10.66 7.51 -17.87
N LEU A 182 -10.00 6.68 -18.70
CA LEU A 182 -8.54 6.62 -18.80
C LEU A 182 -7.92 8.01 -19.09
N ARG A 183 -8.58 8.85 -19.91
CA ARG A 183 -8.16 10.26 -20.15
C ARG A 183 -8.24 11.19 -18.93
N LYS A 184 -9.06 10.84 -17.93
CA LYS A 184 -9.27 11.63 -16.71
C LYS A 184 -8.36 11.16 -15.56
N VAL A 185 -7.87 9.92 -15.62
CA VAL A 185 -6.90 9.41 -14.65
C VAL A 185 -5.51 9.96 -14.98
N ARG A 186 -4.72 10.26 -13.94
CA ARG A 186 -3.30 10.60 -14.05
C ARG A 186 -2.47 9.63 -13.23
N ALA A 187 -1.31 9.20 -13.74
CA ALA A 187 -0.30 8.60 -12.87
C ALA A 187 0.08 9.61 -11.76
N SER A 188 0.37 9.13 -10.55
CA SER A 188 0.95 9.94 -9.47
C SER A 188 2.47 9.79 -9.42
N VAL A 189 2.95 8.59 -9.73
CA VAL A 189 4.36 8.20 -9.81
C VAL A 189 4.64 7.44 -11.12
N GLY A 190 3.64 6.75 -11.65
CA GLY A 190 3.72 5.96 -12.87
C GLY A 190 4.66 4.76 -12.74
N ASP A 191 4.68 4.15 -11.56
CA ASP A 191 5.41 2.90 -11.30
C ASP A 191 4.60 1.67 -11.75
N VAL A 192 5.22 0.48 -11.64
CA VAL A 192 4.62 -0.79 -12.02
C VAL A 192 3.37 -1.13 -11.19
N HIS A 193 3.26 -0.63 -9.96
CA HIS A 193 2.09 -0.85 -9.11
C HIS A 193 0.92 0.04 -9.56
N GLU A 194 1.16 1.31 -9.93
CA GLU A 194 0.14 2.16 -10.56
C GLU A 194 -0.32 1.58 -11.91
N TRP A 195 0.60 1.03 -12.71
CA TRP A 195 0.26 0.34 -13.96
C TRP A 195 -0.65 -0.87 -13.72
N LYS A 196 -0.26 -1.81 -12.85
CA LYS A 196 -1.04 -3.02 -12.53
C LYS A 196 -2.43 -2.68 -11.96
N ARG A 197 -2.51 -1.65 -11.11
CA ARG A 197 -3.79 -1.15 -10.56
C ARG A 197 -4.68 -0.57 -11.65
N LEU A 198 -4.12 0.29 -12.51
CA LEU A 198 -4.87 0.91 -13.60
C LEU A 198 -5.39 -0.14 -14.58
N GLN A 199 -4.60 -1.18 -14.87
CA GLN A 199 -5.01 -2.33 -15.67
C GLN A 199 -6.19 -3.06 -15.00
N ARG A 200 -6.03 -3.53 -13.75
CA ARG A 200 -7.08 -4.23 -12.99
C ARG A 200 -8.38 -3.43 -12.95
N TRP A 201 -8.31 -2.14 -12.60
CA TRP A 201 -9.49 -1.27 -12.55
C TRP A 201 -10.16 -1.15 -13.91
N ALA A 202 -9.39 -0.95 -14.99
CA ALA A 202 -9.94 -0.83 -16.34
C ALA A 202 -10.60 -2.13 -16.84
N SER A 203 -10.14 -3.28 -16.36
CA SER A 203 -10.73 -4.61 -16.60
C SER A 203 -11.99 -4.90 -15.76
N GLU A 204 -12.34 -4.05 -14.79
CA GLU A 204 -13.50 -4.19 -13.90
C GLU A 204 -14.52 -3.04 -14.14
N PRO A 205 -15.43 -3.12 -15.14
CA PRO A 205 -16.30 -2.01 -15.51
C PRO A 205 -17.14 -1.42 -14.37
N GLN A 206 -17.56 -2.21 -13.38
CA GLN A 206 -18.27 -1.69 -12.20
C GLN A 206 -17.37 -0.76 -11.36
N GLN A 207 -16.10 -1.10 -11.22
CA GLN A 207 -15.10 -0.28 -10.53
C GLN A 207 -14.79 0.99 -11.32
N VAL A 208 -14.63 0.91 -12.65
CA VAL A 208 -14.48 2.10 -13.50
C VAL A 208 -15.68 3.04 -13.36
N ALA A 209 -16.91 2.51 -13.34
CA ALA A 209 -18.13 3.31 -13.20
C ALA A 209 -18.21 4.01 -11.83
N TYR A 210 -17.73 3.36 -10.77
CA TYR A 210 -17.57 4.00 -9.46
C TYR A 210 -16.52 5.13 -9.51
N LEU A 211 -15.30 4.83 -9.97
CA LEU A 211 -14.16 5.74 -10.00
C LEU A 211 -14.35 6.94 -10.95
N ALA A 212 -15.15 6.78 -12.01
CA ALA A 212 -15.45 7.87 -12.96
C ALA A 212 -16.19 9.05 -12.33
N GLY A 213 -16.87 8.86 -11.19
CA GLY A 213 -17.53 9.94 -10.46
C GLY A 213 -16.57 10.93 -9.80
N PHE A 214 -15.28 10.60 -9.65
CA PHE A 214 -14.27 11.50 -9.07
C PHE A 214 -13.68 12.51 -10.09
N GLY A 215 -14.11 12.45 -11.35
CA GLY A 215 -13.66 13.37 -12.40
C GLY A 215 -12.18 13.18 -12.76
N VAL A 216 -11.45 14.27 -13.00
CA VAL A 216 -9.99 14.21 -13.19
C VAL A 216 -9.32 13.96 -11.85
N SER A 217 -8.51 12.90 -11.76
CA SER A 217 -7.98 12.35 -10.50
C SER A 217 -6.67 11.57 -10.73
N SER A 218 -5.79 11.48 -9.72
CA SER A 218 -4.61 10.61 -9.82
C SER A 218 -4.89 9.18 -9.33
N VAL A 219 -4.15 8.18 -9.85
CA VAL A 219 -4.22 6.78 -9.41
C VAL A 219 -4.05 6.67 -7.89
N GLY A 220 -3.11 7.40 -7.30
CA GLY A 220 -2.87 7.42 -5.86
C GLY A 220 -4.04 8.01 -5.05
N PHE A 221 -4.81 8.96 -5.59
CA PHE A 221 -6.04 9.42 -4.94
C PHE A 221 -7.15 8.36 -5.03
N LEU A 222 -7.36 7.78 -6.21
CA LEU A 222 -8.36 6.72 -6.41
C LEU A 222 -8.06 5.49 -5.52
N GLN A 223 -6.78 5.13 -5.36
CA GLN A 223 -6.34 4.10 -4.41
C GLN A 223 -6.72 4.46 -2.97
N SER A 224 -6.45 5.69 -2.51
CA SER A 224 -6.81 6.12 -1.16
C SER A 224 -8.30 5.98 -0.90
N VAL A 225 -9.15 6.31 -1.89
CA VAL A 225 -10.61 6.14 -1.78
C VAL A 225 -10.99 4.66 -1.68
N ILE A 226 -10.41 3.79 -2.51
CA ILE A 226 -10.70 2.34 -2.49
C ILE A 226 -10.27 1.71 -1.16
N LEU A 227 -9.02 1.97 -0.71
CA LEU A 227 -8.48 1.36 0.52
C LEU A 227 -9.18 1.85 1.78
N ILE A 228 -9.56 3.13 1.82
CA ILE A 228 -10.24 3.67 2.98
C ILE A 228 -11.71 3.25 2.97
N GLU A 229 -12.33 3.14 1.80
CA GLU A 229 -13.75 2.79 1.65
C GLU A 229 -14.65 3.69 2.53
N PRO A 230 -14.85 4.96 2.16
CA PRO A 230 -15.73 5.85 2.89
C PRO A 230 -17.16 5.28 2.97
N SER A 231 -17.72 5.26 4.19
CA SER A 231 -19.07 4.77 4.48
C SER A 231 -20.20 5.59 3.81
N VAL A 232 -19.85 6.72 3.18
CA VAL A 232 -20.73 7.61 2.41
C VAL A 232 -20.17 7.87 1.02
N ASP A 233 -21.05 7.93 0.01
CA ASP A 233 -20.68 8.31 -1.35
C ASP A 233 -20.32 9.81 -1.45
N ILE A 234 -19.02 10.09 -1.51
CA ILE A 234 -18.46 11.45 -1.61
C ILE A 234 -18.35 11.97 -3.05
N ARG A 235 -18.74 11.21 -4.09
CA ARG A 235 -18.52 11.61 -5.51
C ARG A 235 -19.21 12.91 -5.90
N ASN A 236 -20.30 13.26 -5.20
CA ASN A 236 -21.05 14.50 -5.39
C ASN A 236 -20.56 15.68 -4.51
N TRP A 237 -19.49 15.51 -3.74
CA TRP A 237 -18.98 16.54 -2.81
C TRP A 237 -17.96 17.44 -3.52
N HIS A 238 -18.37 18.08 -4.63
CA HIS A 238 -17.44 18.67 -5.59
C HIS A 238 -16.45 19.69 -4.99
N LEU A 239 -16.87 20.55 -4.06
CA LEU A 239 -15.98 21.51 -3.41
C LEU A 239 -14.90 20.81 -2.58
N ASP A 240 -15.32 19.92 -1.67
CA ASP A 240 -14.43 19.14 -0.83
C ASP A 240 -13.47 18.28 -1.68
N LEU A 241 -13.92 17.70 -2.79
CA LEU A 241 -13.09 16.88 -3.68
C LEU A 241 -11.99 17.69 -4.38
N GLU A 242 -12.25 18.94 -4.78
CA GLU A 242 -11.21 19.78 -5.39
C GLU A 242 -10.19 20.27 -4.34
N GLU A 243 -10.64 20.62 -3.13
CA GLU A 243 -9.73 20.87 -1.99
C GLU A 243 -8.86 19.63 -1.70
N LEU A 244 -9.48 18.45 -1.62
CA LEU A 244 -8.83 17.17 -1.30
C LEU A 244 -7.79 16.74 -2.34
N LYS A 245 -8.01 17.07 -3.62
CA LYS A 245 -7.03 16.82 -4.70
C LYS A 245 -5.76 17.67 -4.55
N ALA A 246 -5.88 18.89 -4.01
CA ALA A 246 -4.76 19.77 -3.73
C ALA A 246 -3.99 19.41 -2.44
N MET A 247 -4.57 18.59 -1.55
CA MET A 247 -3.93 18.21 -0.29
C MET A 247 -2.76 17.22 -0.47
N PRO A 248 -1.68 17.34 0.34
CA PRO A 248 -0.66 16.31 0.45
C PRO A 248 -1.25 14.95 0.83
N ALA A 249 -0.69 13.85 0.30
CA ALA A 249 -1.24 12.50 0.44
C ALA A 249 -1.56 12.09 1.90
N LYS A 250 -0.71 12.47 2.86
CA LYS A 250 -0.94 12.20 4.30
C LYS A 250 -2.16 12.94 4.87
N ALA A 251 -2.35 14.20 4.49
CA ALA A 251 -3.51 14.99 4.92
C ALA A 251 -4.81 14.48 4.26
N ARG A 252 -4.74 14.15 2.97
CA ARG A 252 -5.82 13.54 2.20
C ARG A 252 -6.29 12.19 2.78
N ASN A 253 -5.35 11.30 3.11
CA ASN A 253 -5.67 10.01 3.71
C ASN A 253 -6.32 10.18 5.10
N ARG A 254 -5.83 11.14 5.90
CA ARG A 254 -6.46 11.49 7.19
C ARG A 254 -7.88 11.99 7.00
N TRP A 255 -8.11 12.93 6.09
CA TRP A 255 -9.46 13.46 5.81
C TRP A 255 -10.43 12.36 5.36
N LEU A 256 -10.00 11.46 4.45
CA LEU A 256 -10.83 10.33 4.01
C LEU A 256 -11.16 9.37 5.17
N TYR A 257 -10.22 9.14 6.09
CA TYR A 257 -10.44 8.35 7.30
C TYR A 257 -11.42 9.05 8.26
N ASP A 258 -11.29 10.37 8.45
CA ASP A 258 -12.20 11.18 9.26
C ASP A 258 -13.63 11.15 8.66
N VAL A 259 -13.78 11.20 7.32
CA VAL A 259 -15.07 10.98 6.63
C VAL A 259 -15.62 9.58 6.90
N LYS A 260 -14.80 8.53 6.78
CA LYS A 260 -15.23 7.15 7.05
C LYS A 260 -15.79 7.03 8.47
N LYS A 261 -15.04 7.51 9.47
CA LYS A 261 -15.43 7.46 10.88
C LYS A 261 -16.71 8.25 11.14
N LEU A 262 -16.78 9.50 10.69
CA LEU A 262 -17.98 10.32 10.87
C LEU A 262 -19.21 9.73 10.16
N GLY A 263 -19.03 9.04 9.02
CA GLY A 263 -20.11 8.34 8.33
C GLY A 263 -20.55 7.06 9.04
N GLU A 264 -19.61 6.28 9.59
CA GLU A 264 -19.89 5.13 10.47
C GLU A 264 -20.68 5.58 11.72
N ASP A 265 -20.36 6.76 12.27
CA ASP A 265 -21.05 7.35 13.42
C ASP A 265 -22.47 7.79 13.06
N VAL A 266 -22.66 8.44 11.90
CA VAL A 266 -24.00 8.78 11.37
C VAL A 266 -24.84 7.53 11.13
N GLN A 267 -24.25 6.41 10.67
CA GLN A 267 -24.97 5.14 10.54
C GLN A 267 -25.42 4.58 11.89
N ARG A 268 -24.55 4.60 12.91
CA ARG A 268 -24.90 4.15 14.27
C ARG A 268 -25.98 5.02 14.91
N LEU A 269 -25.85 6.35 14.82
CA LEU A 269 -26.86 7.30 15.27
C LEU A 269 -28.20 7.11 14.53
N GLY A 270 -28.14 6.91 13.21
CA GLY A 270 -29.31 6.64 12.38
C GLY A 270 -30.04 5.37 12.81
N LYS A 271 -29.30 4.28 13.03
CA LYS A 271 -29.84 3.01 13.53
C LYS A 271 -30.49 3.17 14.90
N ALA A 272 -29.80 3.81 15.85
CA ALA A 272 -30.31 4.06 17.21
C ALA A 272 -31.58 4.93 17.23
N LEU A 273 -31.73 5.84 16.27
CA LEU A 273 -32.91 6.69 16.07
C LEU A 273 -34.04 6.04 15.22
N GLY A 274 -33.90 4.77 14.83
CA GLY A 274 -34.85 4.07 13.96
C GLY A 274 -34.93 4.62 12.54
N VAL A 275 -33.90 5.35 12.06
CA VAL A 275 -33.87 5.93 10.72
C VAL A 275 -33.40 4.88 9.71
N HIS A 276 -34.20 4.67 8.66
CA HIS A 276 -33.91 3.74 7.58
C HIS A 276 -32.55 4.02 6.90
N PRO A 277 -31.71 3.01 6.59
CA PRO A 277 -30.36 3.21 6.04
C PRO A 277 -30.27 4.12 4.81
N ALA A 278 -31.20 4.00 3.86
CA ALA A 278 -31.25 4.85 2.66
C ALA A 278 -31.42 6.36 2.96
N MET A 279 -31.79 6.74 4.19
CA MET A 279 -31.94 8.14 4.62
C MET A 279 -30.71 8.68 5.36
N HIS A 280 -29.74 7.83 5.74
CA HIS A 280 -28.55 8.20 6.54
C HIS A 280 -27.77 9.34 5.89
N PHE A 281 -27.46 9.21 4.59
CA PHE A 281 -26.69 10.21 3.84
C PHE A 281 -27.52 10.99 2.80
N LYS A 282 -28.85 10.81 2.75
CA LYS A 282 -29.70 11.51 1.77
C LYS A 282 -29.55 13.03 1.94
N GLY A 283 -29.08 13.71 0.88
CA GLY A 283 -28.83 15.16 0.88
C GLY A 283 -27.57 15.60 1.62
N VAL A 284 -26.63 14.70 1.91
CA VAL A 284 -25.30 15.04 2.43
C VAL A 284 -24.33 15.20 1.26
N CYS A 285 -23.93 16.45 0.99
CA CYS A 285 -23.11 16.81 -0.18
C CYS A 285 -21.76 17.47 0.20
N SER A 286 -21.35 17.38 1.46
CA SER A 286 -20.03 17.80 1.95
C SER A 286 -19.75 17.24 3.35
N TYR A 287 -18.50 17.26 3.78
CA TYR A 287 -18.04 16.90 5.13
C TYR A 287 -18.73 17.74 6.20
N LYS A 288 -18.86 19.06 5.97
CA LYS A 288 -19.63 19.95 6.86
C LYS A 288 -21.12 19.60 6.89
N GLY A 289 -21.66 19.08 5.78
CA GLY A 289 -23.01 18.51 5.72
C GLY A 289 -23.14 17.22 6.53
N LEU A 290 -22.13 16.35 6.48
CA LEU A 290 -22.06 15.10 7.25
C LEU A 290 -21.95 15.40 8.75
N GLN A 291 -21.10 16.36 9.14
CA GLN A 291 -20.97 16.83 10.53
C GLN A 291 -22.30 17.40 11.05
N ARG A 292 -22.96 18.29 10.30
CA ARG A 292 -24.30 18.79 10.66
C ARG A 292 -25.35 17.68 10.79
N ARG A 293 -25.25 16.60 9.99
CA ARG A 293 -26.12 15.43 10.09
C ARG A 293 -25.86 14.67 11.39
N HIS A 294 -24.58 14.40 11.67
CA HIS A 294 -24.09 13.79 12.90
C HIS A 294 -24.58 14.56 14.13
N ASP A 295 -24.26 15.85 14.23
CA ASP A 295 -24.53 16.66 15.44
C ASP A 295 -26.02 16.76 15.72
N LYS A 296 -26.84 16.93 14.67
CA LYS A 296 -28.32 16.93 14.78
C LYS A 296 -28.85 15.60 15.31
N TRP A 297 -28.26 14.48 14.91
CA TRP A 297 -28.70 13.15 15.31
C TRP A 297 -28.16 12.75 16.68
N ALA A 298 -26.91 13.09 17.01
CA ALA A 298 -26.35 12.97 18.36
C ALA A 298 -27.21 13.75 19.37
N LYS A 299 -27.52 15.02 19.08
CA LYS A 299 -28.42 15.82 19.92
C LYS A 299 -29.80 15.18 20.04
N ARG A 300 -30.46 14.80 18.95
CA ARG A 300 -31.79 14.15 19.00
C ARG A 300 -31.77 12.88 19.83
N LEU A 301 -30.73 12.05 19.71
CA LEU A 301 -30.59 10.82 20.49
C LEU A 301 -30.45 11.14 21.98
N ASN A 302 -29.56 12.07 22.33
CA ASN A 302 -29.35 12.51 23.70
C ASN A 302 -30.61 13.15 24.32
N ASP A 303 -31.33 14.00 23.58
CA ASP A 303 -32.59 14.63 24.02
C ASP A 303 -33.70 13.59 24.27
N SER A 304 -33.72 12.48 23.51
CA SER A 304 -34.77 11.45 23.60
C SER A 304 -34.72 10.64 24.91
N PHE A 305 -33.59 10.65 25.63
CA PHE A 305 -33.43 9.88 26.89
C PHE A 305 -34.00 10.56 28.13
N HIS A 306 -34.49 11.80 28.04
CA HIS A 306 -35.14 12.46 29.19
C HIS A 306 -36.54 11.89 29.54
N LEU A 307 -37.09 10.97 28.74
CA LEU A 307 -38.43 10.42 28.90
C LEU A 307 -38.47 9.02 29.54
N GLY A 308 -38.00 8.93 30.78
CA GLY A 308 -38.55 8.03 31.81
C GLY A 308 -38.41 6.51 31.63
N GLN A 309 -37.71 5.99 30.61
CA GLN A 309 -37.49 4.55 30.47
C GLN A 309 -36.24 4.08 31.22
N SER A 310 -36.48 3.30 32.27
CA SER A 310 -35.51 2.51 33.02
C SER A 310 -34.95 1.36 32.18
N VAL A 311 -34.14 1.66 31.17
CA VAL A 311 -33.35 0.67 30.42
C VAL A 311 -32.20 0.19 31.32
N SER A 312 -32.51 -0.69 32.28
CA SER A 312 -31.58 -1.27 33.24
C SER A 312 -30.72 -2.37 32.62
N GLY A 313 -30.03 -2.05 31.52
CA GLY A 313 -28.98 -2.87 30.94
C GLY A 313 -27.65 -2.58 31.62
N ALA A 314 -27.15 -3.52 32.42
CA ALA A 314 -25.75 -3.55 32.79
C ALA A 314 -24.92 -3.96 31.57
N PHE A 315 -23.87 -3.22 31.26
CA PHE A 315 -22.87 -3.63 30.29
C PHE A 315 -22.04 -4.81 30.85
N PRO A 316 -21.38 -5.60 29.98
CA PRO A 316 -20.50 -6.66 30.45
C PRO A 316 -19.28 -6.08 31.20
N ARG A 317 -18.48 -6.94 31.86
CA ARG A 317 -17.33 -6.49 32.65
C ARG A 317 -16.24 -5.92 31.73
N PRO A 318 -15.72 -4.71 31.98
CA PRO A 318 -14.76 -4.04 31.11
C PRO A 318 -13.33 -4.63 31.25
N PRO A 319 -12.53 -4.56 30.16
CA PRO A 319 -11.10 -4.86 30.07
C PRO A 319 -10.24 -4.67 31.30
N LEU A 320 -10.25 -3.43 31.76
CA LEU A 320 -9.46 -2.89 32.86
C LEU A 320 -10.46 -2.49 33.95
N GLU A 321 -10.08 -2.67 35.21
CA GLU A 321 -10.81 -1.98 36.28
C GLU A 321 -10.46 -0.48 36.27
N GLY A 322 -11.39 0.32 36.76
CA GLY A 322 -11.19 1.75 36.91
C GLY A 322 -10.31 2.11 38.11
N ASN A 323 -10.02 3.40 38.23
CA ASN A 323 -9.47 4.02 39.43
C ASN A 323 -10.23 5.33 39.70
N ASP A 324 -9.78 6.12 40.68
CA ASP A 324 -10.47 7.35 41.10
C ASP A 324 -10.70 8.34 39.95
N VAL A 325 -9.78 8.40 38.97
CA VAL A 325 -9.81 9.33 37.84
C VAL A 325 -10.27 8.70 36.52
N ILE A 326 -10.25 7.37 36.37
CA ILE A 326 -10.71 6.66 35.16
C ILE A 326 -11.79 5.66 35.54
N GLN A 327 -13.05 5.99 35.23
CA GLN A 327 -14.22 5.26 35.70
C GLN A 327 -14.96 4.59 34.54
N PRO A 328 -15.04 3.25 34.47
CA PRO A 328 -15.78 2.54 33.41
C PRO A 328 -17.28 2.83 33.47
N ILE A 329 -17.88 3.09 32.32
CA ILE A 329 -19.33 3.26 32.19
C ILE A 329 -19.98 1.88 32.19
N ARG A 330 -20.66 1.53 33.29
CA ARG A 330 -21.24 0.18 33.53
C ARG A 330 -22.69 0.00 33.08
N THR A 331 -23.41 1.05 32.71
CA THR A 331 -24.81 0.97 32.29
C THR A 331 -25.10 1.86 31.10
N PHE A 332 -26.11 1.49 30.32
CA PHE A 332 -26.57 2.30 29.19
C PHE A 332 -27.05 3.69 29.63
N TYR A 333 -27.68 3.80 30.81
CA TYR A 333 -28.05 5.09 31.40
C TYR A 333 -26.82 6.01 31.60
N HIS A 334 -25.74 5.51 32.22
CA HIS A 334 -24.54 6.32 32.42
C HIS A 334 -23.83 6.68 31.10
N LEU A 335 -23.98 5.88 30.05
CA LEU A 335 -23.50 6.20 28.69
C LEU A 335 -24.29 7.34 28.06
N CYS A 336 -25.61 7.39 28.28
CA CYS A 336 -26.46 8.49 27.84
C CYS A 336 -26.15 9.78 28.62
N CYS A 337 -25.96 9.69 29.94
CA CYS A 337 -25.50 10.83 30.75
C CYS A 337 -24.14 11.36 30.27
N GLU A 338 -23.18 10.47 29.93
CA GLU A 338 -21.89 10.86 29.35
C GLU A 338 -22.09 11.60 28.02
N GLY A 339 -22.94 11.08 27.12
CA GLY A 339 -23.25 11.72 25.85
C GLY A 339 -23.87 13.11 26.01
N GLN A 340 -24.72 13.30 27.01
CA GLN A 340 -25.31 14.60 27.35
C GLN A 340 -24.28 15.57 27.96
N GLU A 341 -23.60 15.15 29.03
CA GLU A 341 -22.61 15.95 29.78
C GLU A 341 -21.44 16.41 28.90
N MET A 342 -20.95 15.50 28.06
CA MET A 342 -19.80 15.74 27.19
C MET A 342 -20.18 16.21 25.79
N GLN A 343 -21.46 16.31 25.45
CA GLN A 343 -21.94 16.62 24.09
C GLN A 343 -21.37 15.65 23.03
N HIS A 344 -21.28 14.37 23.38
CA HIS A 344 -20.73 13.30 22.54
C HIS A 344 -21.82 12.43 21.90
N CYS A 345 -21.48 11.77 20.78
CA CYS A 345 -22.28 10.71 20.17
C CYS A 345 -22.13 9.34 20.86
N VAL A 346 -21.48 9.29 22.03
CA VAL A 346 -21.02 8.06 22.69
C VAL A 346 -22.17 7.09 23.06
N SER A 347 -23.38 7.61 23.27
CA SER A 347 -24.62 6.83 23.45
C SER A 347 -24.87 5.82 22.31
N SER A 348 -24.36 6.09 21.10
CA SER A 348 -24.46 5.20 19.93
C SER A 348 -23.55 3.95 19.98
N TYR A 349 -22.65 3.87 20.96
CA TYR A 349 -21.72 2.74 21.13
C TYR A 349 -22.32 1.61 21.96
N SER A 350 -23.54 1.75 22.49
CA SER A 350 -24.18 0.77 23.38
C SER A 350 -24.19 -0.67 22.84
N GLU A 351 -24.48 -0.88 21.55
CA GLU A 351 -24.41 -2.21 20.92
C GLU A 351 -22.98 -2.79 20.94
N LYS A 352 -21.95 -1.97 20.68
CA LYS A 352 -20.55 -2.41 20.69
C LYS A 352 -20.11 -2.79 22.10
N VAL A 353 -20.52 -2.02 23.10
CA VAL A 353 -20.24 -2.31 24.51
C VAL A 353 -20.97 -3.59 24.97
N MET A 354 -22.23 -3.78 24.58
CA MET A 354 -22.96 -5.02 24.85
C MET A 354 -22.32 -6.28 24.23
N ARG A 355 -21.64 -6.14 23.08
CA ARG A 355 -20.91 -7.24 22.43
C ARG A 355 -19.46 -7.41 22.92
N GLY A 356 -18.95 -6.50 23.76
CA GLY A 356 -17.54 -6.49 24.15
C GLY A 356 -16.57 -6.10 23.02
N GLU A 357 -17.04 -5.46 21.95
CA GLU A 357 -16.21 -4.92 20.86
C GLU A 357 -15.50 -3.61 21.27
N SER A 358 -16.07 -2.89 22.25
CA SER A 358 -15.63 -1.57 22.71
C SER A 358 -16.01 -1.38 24.18
N TYR A 359 -15.26 -0.57 24.94
CA TYR A 359 -15.65 -0.13 26.28
C TYR A 359 -15.36 1.35 26.49
N ILE A 360 -16.29 2.02 27.18
CA ILE A 360 -16.24 3.45 27.39
C ILE A 360 -15.95 3.76 28.86
N TYR A 361 -15.02 4.69 29.10
CA TYR A 361 -14.62 5.16 30.42
C TYR A 361 -14.72 6.69 30.48
N ARG A 362 -15.00 7.20 31.67
CA ARG A 362 -14.92 8.62 32.02
C ARG A 362 -13.52 8.92 32.54
N TYR A 363 -12.90 10.01 32.09
CA TYR A 363 -11.70 10.56 32.70
C TYR A 363 -12.04 11.86 33.44
N LEU A 364 -11.75 11.88 34.75
CA LEU A 364 -12.07 12.97 35.69
C LEU A 364 -10.81 13.73 36.16
N GLY A 365 -9.68 13.59 35.46
CA GLY A 365 -8.43 14.26 35.81
C GLY A 365 -8.32 15.69 35.26
N ALA A 366 -7.12 16.09 34.82
CA ALA A 366 -6.77 17.48 34.53
C ALA A 366 -7.68 18.18 33.49
N GLN A 367 -8.18 17.43 32.49
CA GLN A 367 -9.26 17.84 31.61
C GLN A 367 -10.28 16.71 31.58
N ARG A 368 -11.56 17.02 31.78
CA ARG A 368 -12.65 16.04 31.62
C ARG A 368 -12.63 15.47 30.20
N ALA A 369 -12.60 14.14 30.09
CA ALA A 369 -12.61 13.45 28.80
C ALA A 369 -13.41 12.14 28.86
N THR A 370 -13.76 11.60 27.69
CA THR A 370 -14.32 10.26 27.48
C THR A 370 -13.28 9.41 26.73
N ILE A 371 -13.04 8.18 27.19
CA ILE A 371 -12.09 7.23 26.60
C ILE A 371 -12.88 6.09 25.97
N GLU A 372 -12.51 5.69 24.75
CA GLU A 372 -12.90 4.41 24.17
C GLU A 372 -11.69 3.46 24.15
N LEU A 373 -11.88 2.25 24.67
CA LEU A 373 -11.04 1.09 24.35
C LEU A 373 -11.74 0.24 23.28
N ILE A 374 -11.00 -0.23 22.29
CA ILE A 374 -11.50 -1.13 21.23
C ILE A 374 -10.81 -2.49 21.32
N CYS A 375 -11.56 -3.56 21.02
CA CYS A 375 -11.03 -4.90 20.86
C CYS A 375 -10.86 -5.22 19.37
N GLN A 376 -9.65 -5.56 18.95
CA GLN A 376 -9.38 -6.07 17.61
C GLN A 376 -8.53 -7.33 17.74
N TYR A 377 -8.99 -8.45 17.19
CA TYR A 377 -8.30 -9.74 17.25
C TYR A 377 -7.93 -10.16 18.69
N SER A 378 -8.83 -9.92 19.65
CA SER A 378 -8.64 -10.14 21.09
C SER A 378 -7.58 -9.27 21.77
N VAL A 379 -6.99 -8.30 21.06
CA VAL A 379 -6.08 -7.29 21.62
C VAL A 379 -6.85 -6.01 21.88
N TRP A 380 -6.68 -5.48 23.09
CA TRP A 380 -7.24 -4.17 23.47
C TRP A 380 -6.30 -3.05 23.06
N SER A 381 -6.87 -1.93 22.63
CA SER A 381 -6.14 -0.69 22.36
C SER A 381 -7.01 0.52 22.67
N ILE A 382 -6.39 1.68 22.91
CA ILE A 382 -7.11 2.96 23.01
C ILE A 382 -7.62 3.32 21.61
N GLY A 383 -8.94 3.33 21.42
CA GLY A 383 -9.58 3.73 20.17
C GLY A 383 -9.62 5.24 20.00
N GLN A 384 -10.04 5.97 21.03
CA GLN A 384 -10.07 7.44 21.05
C GLN A 384 -10.12 8.00 22.48
N ILE A 385 -9.67 9.25 22.62
CA ILE A 385 -9.81 10.06 23.83
C ILE A 385 -10.37 11.41 23.39
N LYS A 386 -11.53 11.79 23.93
CA LYS A 386 -12.28 12.98 23.50
C LYS A 386 -12.58 13.90 24.68
N GLY A 387 -12.17 15.17 24.57
CA GLY A 387 -12.66 16.25 25.43
C GLY A 387 -14.07 16.68 24.98
N HIS A 388 -14.74 17.47 25.83
CA HIS A 388 -16.11 17.95 25.60
C HIS A 388 -16.38 18.43 24.15
N ASN A 389 -17.57 18.16 23.63
CA ASN A 389 -18.00 18.42 22.24
C ASN A 389 -17.16 17.69 21.17
N ASN A 390 -16.58 16.55 21.52
CA ASN A 390 -15.72 15.70 20.67
C ASN A 390 -14.37 16.35 20.30
N ASP A 391 -13.95 17.38 21.06
CA ASP A 391 -12.67 18.04 20.92
C ASP A 391 -11.49 17.09 21.24
N GLY A 392 -10.30 17.49 20.80
CA GLY A 392 -9.07 16.79 21.17
C GLY A 392 -8.82 16.89 22.68
N ALA A 393 -8.49 15.77 23.31
CA ALA A 393 -7.97 15.78 24.67
C ALA A 393 -6.57 16.46 24.70
N THR A 394 -6.25 17.11 25.82
CA THR A 394 -4.92 17.71 26.04
C THR A 394 -3.84 16.65 26.10
N GLU A 395 -2.60 17.00 25.75
CA GLU A 395 -1.47 16.07 25.80
C GLU A 395 -1.31 15.46 27.21
N GLN A 396 -1.48 16.26 28.28
CA GLN A 396 -1.47 15.78 29.66
C GLN A 396 -2.52 14.67 29.91
N THR A 397 -3.73 14.84 29.38
CA THR A 397 -4.81 13.85 29.48
C THR A 397 -4.49 12.60 28.68
N ILE A 398 -3.99 12.76 27.46
CA ILE A 398 -3.57 11.64 26.59
C ILE A 398 -2.48 10.82 27.28
N GLN A 399 -1.48 11.46 27.88
CA GLN A 399 -0.40 10.78 28.58
C GLN A 399 -0.87 10.10 29.87
N ALA A 400 -1.78 10.71 30.64
CA ALA A 400 -2.36 10.08 31.83
C ALA A 400 -3.18 8.81 31.49
N VAL A 401 -3.97 8.86 30.41
CA VAL A 401 -4.76 7.71 29.94
C VAL A 401 -3.87 6.63 29.35
N LYS A 402 -2.83 6.98 28.58
CA LYS A 402 -1.80 6.02 28.13
C LYS A 402 -1.14 5.33 29.32
N HIS A 403 -0.64 6.08 30.30
CA HIS A 403 0.02 5.50 31.47
C HIS A 403 -0.89 4.53 32.25
N TRP A 404 -2.17 4.83 32.41
CA TRP A 404 -3.15 3.88 32.99
C TRP A 404 -3.35 2.65 32.09
N PHE A 405 -3.46 2.83 30.78
CA PHE A 405 -3.66 1.72 29.85
C PHE A 405 -2.42 0.82 29.74
N ASP A 406 -1.22 1.39 29.82
CA ASP A 406 0.05 0.67 29.69
C ASP A 406 0.33 -0.26 30.88
N GLN A 407 -0.31 -0.01 32.03
CA GLN A 407 -0.36 -0.93 33.18
C GLN A 407 -1.16 -2.22 32.89
N TYR A 408 -1.96 -2.25 31.83
CA TYR A 408 -2.68 -3.45 31.42
C TYR A 408 -1.74 -4.43 30.73
N GLU A 409 -1.75 -5.68 31.20
CA GLU A 409 -0.84 -6.74 30.75
C GLU A 409 -0.87 -6.96 29.23
N TYR A 410 -2.03 -6.77 28.59
CA TYR A 410 -2.24 -6.96 27.15
C TYR A 410 -2.24 -5.64 26.35
N SER A 411 -1.75 -4.54 26.93
CA SER A 411 -1.56 -3.28 26.20
C SER A 411 -0.42 -3.38 25.19
N THR A 412 -0.47 -2.55 24.14
CA THR A 412 0.61 -2.47 23.15
C THR A 412 1.94 -2.07 23.78
N GLN A 413 1.94 -1.21 24.82
CA GLN A 413 3.16 -0.82 25.52
C GLN A 413 3.68 -1.93 26.43
N SER A 414 2.82 -2.65 27.17
CA SER A 414 3.25 -3.86 27.89
C SER A 414 3.79 -4.94 26.95
N PHE A 415 3.25 -5.08 25.74
CA PHE A 415 3.84 -5.93 24.69
C PHE A 415 5.23 -5.43 24.26
N ILE A 416 5.39 -4.12 23.99
CA ILE A 416 6.68 -3.50 23.61
C ILE A 416 7.72 -3.61 24.73
N ASP A 417 7.35 -3.42 25.99
CA ASP A 417 8.29 -3.45 27.13
C ASP A 417 8.62 -4.88 27.56
N ARG A 418 7.69 -5.83 27.39
CA ARG A 418 8.00 -7.27 27.45
C ARG A 418 9.02 -7.63 26.36
N ARG A 419 8.78 -7.23 25.11
CA ARG A 419 9.72 -7.39 23.99
C ARG A 419 11.09 -6.74 24.27
N ARG A 420 11.14 -5.52 24.81
CA ARG A 420 12.41 -4.83 25.17
C ARG A 420 13.15 -5.49 26.32
N SER A 421 12.45 -5.92 27.37
CA SER A 421 13.08 -6.60 28.51
C SER A 421 13.61 -7.98 28.11
N LEU A 422 12.94 -8.68 27.19
CA LEU A 422 13.44 -9.91 26.56
C LEU A 422 14.69 -9.65 25.71
N VAL A 423 14.70 -8.61 24.87
CA VAL A 423 15.87 -8.20 24.06
C VAL A 423 17.10 -7.82 24.89
N SER A 424 16.93 -7.42 26.17
CA SER A 424 18.06 -7.08 27.06
C SER A 424 18.85 -8.27 27.64
N ARG A 425 18.52 -9.52 27.27
CA ARG A 425 19.20 -10.74 27.72
C ARG A 425 20.05 -11.35 26.58
N PRO A 426 21.39 -11.23 26.60
CA PRO A 426 22.20 -11.42 25.38
C PRO A 426 22.36 -12.84 24.78
N ASN A 427 21.79 -13.90 25.39
CA ASN A 427 22.26 -15.28 25.16
C ASN A 427 21.24 -16.28 24.60
N ASP A 428 20.00 -15.90 24.32
CA ASP A 428 19.02 -16.82 23.71
C ASP A 428 18.95 -16.60 22.18
N VAL A 429 19.73 -17.42 21.45
CA VAL A 429 19.77 -17.49 19.98
C VAL A 429 18.60 -18.33 19.45
N PHE A 430 17.98 -17.91 18.34
CA PHE A 430 17.73 -18.73 17.12
C PHE A 430 16.67 -18.09 16.20
N PHE A 431 17.09 -17.40 15.13
CA PHE A 431 16.36 -17.32 13.85
C PHE A 431 17.31 -16.85 12.74
N PRO A 432 17.69 -17.68 11.74
CA PRO A 432 18.17 -17.18 10.45
C PRO A 432 16.96 -16.62 9.69
N VAL A 433 16.89 -15.30 9.58
CA VAL A 433 15.74 -14.57 9.02
C VAL A 433 15.79 -14.63 7.48
N PRO A 434 14.65 -14.82 6.78
CA PRO A 434 14.59 -14.52 5.34
C PRO A 434 14.97 -13.05 5.10
N PRO A 435 15.78 -12.71 4.08
CA PRO A 435 16.49 -11.42 3.98
C PRO A 435 15.61 -10.17 3.76
N PHE A 436 14.29 -10.29 3.86
CA PHE A 436 13.31 -9.24 3.60
C PHE A 436 12.55 -8.77 4.86
N VAL A 437 12.73 -9.42 6.02
CA VAL A 437 12.05 -9.08 7.27
C VAL A 437 13.01 -8.30 8.18
N THR A 438 12.79 -6.99 8.32
CA THR A 438 13.67 -6.06 9.06
C THR A 438 13.51 -6.09 10.58
N THR A 439 13.12 -7.24 11.16
CA THR A 439 12.87 -7.38 12.61
C THR A 439 13.68 -8.52 13.21
N SER A 440 14.17 -8.30 14.44
CA SER A 440 14.95 -9.26 15.22
C SER A 440 14.23 -10.60 15.47
N PRO A 441 14.98 -11.69 15.72
CA PRO A 441 14.49 -12.99 16.19
C PRO A 441 13.44 -12.90 17.30
N LEU A 442 12.47 -13.84 17.30
CA LEU A 442 11.60 -14.09 18.45
C LEU A 442 12.30 -15.00 19.46
N SER A 443 11.95 -14.89 20.74
CA SER A 443 12.35 -15.86 21.78
C SER A 443 11.51 -17.15 21.74
N ALA A 444 11.94 -18.20 22.44
CA ALA A 444 11.16 -19.45 22.54
C ALA A 444 9.71 -19.24 23.03
N LEU A 445 9.52 -18.38 24.03
CA LEU A 445 8.18 -18.07 24.56
C LEU A 445 7.33 -17.27 23.55
N GLU A 446 7.94 -16.37 22.78
CA GLU A 446 7.26 -15.65 21.70
C GLU A 446 6.94 -16.57 20.51
N THR A 447 7.82 -17.52 20.19
CA THR A 447 7.57 -18.60 19.22
C THR A 447 6.39 -19.46 19.66
N GLU A 448 6.33 -19.86 20.93
CA GLU A 448 5.18 -20.60 21.50
C GLU A 448 3.88 -19.80 21.44
N GLN A 449 3.92 -18.52 21.80
CA GLN A 449 2.72 -17.68 21.82
C GLN A 449 2.26 -17.31 20.40
N MET A 450 3.19 -17.04 19.48
CA MET A 450 2.90 -16.86 18.05
C MET A 450 2.30 -18.15 17.48
N PHE A 451 2.97 -19.29 17.67
CA PHE A 451 2.49 -20.59 17.22
C PHE A 451 1.10 -20.91 17.78
N ALA A 452 0.84 -20.69 19.07
CA ALA A 452 -0.47 -20.91 19.67
C ALA A 452 -1.56 -19.97 19.12
N ASN A 453 -1.20 -18.72 18.78
CA ASN A 453 -2.10 -17.78 18.12
C ASN A 453 -2.39 -18.22 16.68
N GLU A 454 -1.37 -18.57 15.90
CA GLU A 454 -1.51 -19.03 14.52
C GLU A 454 -2.23 -20.38 14.43
N GLN A 455 -1.99 -21.32 15.37
CA GLN A 455 -2.72 -22.59 15.47
C GLN A 455 -4.23 -22.33 15.66
N ARG A 456 -4.59 -21.36 16.52
CA ARG A 456 -5.99 -20.95 16.73
C ARG A 456 -6.55 -20.22 15.51
N TYR A 457 -5.76 -19.36 14.90
CA TYR A 457 -6.14 -18.56 13.73
C TYR A 457 -6.45 -19.44 12.52
N MET A 458 -5.60 -20.45 12.29
CA MET A 458 -5.71 -21.45 11.23
C MET A 458 -6.53 -22.69 11.64
N ASN A 459 -7.43 -22.57 12.62
CA ASN A 459 -8.35 -23.65 13.05
C ASN A 459 -7.70 -25.02 13.35
N GLY A 460 -6.42 -25.03 13.75
CA GLY A 460 -5.65 -26.24 14.05
C GLY A 460 -4.95 -26.88 12.85
N HIS A 461 -4.92 -26.24 11.68
CA HIS A 461 -4.40 -26.81 10.43
C HIS A 461 -2.87 -26.75 10.24
N ILE A 462 -2.12 -26.14 11.17
CA ILE A 462 -0.66 -26.14 11.18
C ILE A 462 -0.19 -27.49 11.75
N GLN A 463 0.70 -28.19 11.05
CA GLN A 463 1.14 -29.56 11.32
C GLN A 463 2.42 -29.64 12.17
N SER A 464 3.26 -28.61 12.11
CA SER A 464 4.47 -28.46 12.90
C SER A 464 4.15 -28.41 14.37
N THR A 465 5.01 -28.96 15.21
CA THR A 465 4.92 -28.80 16.66
C THR A 465 5.87 -27.72 17.15
N VAL A 466 5.52 -27.09 18.28
CA VAL A 466 6.42 -26.20 19.03
C VAL A 466 7.82 -26.80 19.21
N ALA A 467 7.91 -28.09 19.54
CA ALA A 467 9.18 -28.78 19.75
C ALA A 467 10.04 -28.85 18.47
N GLN A 468 9.43 -29.12 17.31
CA GLN A 468 10.13 -29.12 16.02
C GLN A 468 10.59 -27.72 15.60
N ILE A 469 9.83 -26.68 15.96
CA ILE A 469 10.21 -25.29 15.69
C ILE A 469 11.37 -24.87 16.61
N HIS A 470 11.32 -25.21 17.90
CA HIS A 470 12.43 -24.99 18.85
C HIS A 470 13.70 -25.76 18.48
N ALA A 471 13.57 -26.96 17.91
CA ALA A 471 14.70 -27.74 17.42
C ALA A 471 15.28 -27.21 16.09
N GLY A 472 14.64 -26.22 15.45
CA GLY A 472 15.02 -25.73 14.13
C GLY A 472 14.79 -26.76 13.01
N GLU A 473 13.97 -27.78 13.26
CA GLU A 473 13.57 -28.81 12.29
C GLU A 473 12.46 -28.29 11.38
N ARG A 474 11.58 -27.42 11.88
CA ARG A 474 10.46 -26.83 11.13
C ARG A 474 10.33 -25.32 11.31
N TYR A 475 9.77 -24.65 10.31
CA TYR A 475 9.53 -23.21 10.30
C TYR A 475 8.12 -22.91 9.81
N VAL A 476 7.44 -21.94 10.43
CA VAL A 476 6.05 -21.58 10.14
C VAL A 476 5.99 -20.09 9.80
N TYR A 477 5.44 -19.76 8.63
CA TYR A 477 5.39 -18.41 8.07
C TYR A 477 3.96 -18.04 7.66
N ARG A 478 3.50 -16.84 8.04
CA ARG A 478 2.18 -16.33 7.64
C ARG A 478 2.30 -15.37 6.47
N ILE A 479 1.46 -15.55 5.45
CA ILE A 479 1.33 -14.63 4.33
C ILE A 479 0.07 -13.80 4.53
N ASP A 480 0.29 -12.51 4.84
CA ASP A 480 -0.77 -11.50 4.97
C ASP A 480 -1.16 -10.93 3.58
N ASP A 481 -1.74 -11.79 2.73
CA ASP A 481 -2.36 -11.38 1.47
C ASP A 481 -3.86 -11.09 1.69
N PRO A 482 -4.37 -9.88 1.38
CA PRO A 482 -5.78 -9.53 1.57
C PRO A 482 -6.77 -10.41 0.79
N ASP A 483 -6.34 -11.08 -0.29
CA ASP A 483 -7.19 -11.98 -1.09
C ASP A 483 -7.00 -13.46 -0.67
N ALA A 484 -6.01 -13.80 0.17
CA ALA A 484 -5.79 -15.15 0.70
C ALA A 484 -4.85 -15.21 1.95
N GLU A 485 -5.42 -15.10 3.14
CA GLU A 485 -4.73 -15.41 4.42
C GLU A 485 -4.25 -16.88 4.42
N ARG A 486 -2.93 -17.10 4.49
CA ARG A 486 -2.29 -18.44 4.45
C ARG A 486 -1.22 -18.59 5.52
N VAL A 487 -1.02 -19.82 5.97
CA VAL A 487 0.19 -20.23 6.68
C VAL A 487 0.94 -21.28 5.85
N VAL A 488 2.24 -21.15 5.85
CA VAL A 488 3.21 -21.94 5.11
C VAL A 488 4.16 -22.60 6.10
N GLU A 489 4.41 -23.89 5.94
CA GLU A 489 5.29 -24.67 6.80
C GLU A 489 6.43 -25.27 6.00
N PHE A 490 7.64 -25.12 6.53
CA PHE A 490 8.86 -25.67 5.97
C PHE A 490 9.49 -26.65 6.95
N GLU A 491 10.17 -27.66 6.43
CA GLU A 491 10.96 -28.63 7.17
C GLU A 491 12.40 -28.65 6.64
N LYS A 492 13.36 -28.81 7.55
CA LYS A 492 14.78 -28.94 7.21
C LYS A 492 15.09 -30.39 6.92
N SER A 493 15.37 -30.70 5.66
CA SER A 493 15.81 -32.03 5.23
C SER A 493 17.14 -32.44 5.87
N ALA A 494 17.45 -33.75 5.84
CA ALA A 494 18.71 -34.29 6.36
C ALA A 494 19.97 -33.72 5.66
N GLU A 495 19.83 -33.17 4.45
CA GLU A 495 20.89 -32.46 3.72
C GLU A 495 20.97 -30.96 4.07
N GLY A 496 20.27 -30.52 5.12
CA GLY A 496 20.26 -29.14 5.59
C GLY A 496 19.38 -28.17 4.79
N ARG A 497 18.81 -28.61 3.65
CA ARG A 497 17.94 -27.78 2.78
C ARG A 497 16.52 -27.69 3.35
N TRP A 498 15.95 -26.49 3.33
CA TRP A 498 14.53 -26.27 3.65
C TRP A 498 13.63 -26.69 2.49
N GLN A 499 12.54 -27.38 2.80
CA GLN A 499 11.49 -27.79 1.86
C GLN A 499 10.12 -27.42 2.42
N MET A 500 9.17 -27.04 1.59
CA MET A 500 7.78 -26.86 2.04
C MET A 500 7.14 -28.22 2.32
N ILE A 501 6.47 -28.34 3.46
CA ILE A 501 5.73 -29.55 3.85
C ILE A 501 4.22 -29.31 3.96
N ASN A 502 3.78 -28.05 4.10
CA ASN A 502 2.38 -27.69 4.15
C ASN A 502 2.18 -26.24 3.70
N MET A 503 1.10 -25.96 2.99
CA MET A 503 0.55 -24.60 2.88
C MET A 503 -0.95 -24.70 2.99
N VAL A 504 -1.52 -24.01 3.97
CA VAL A 504 -2.94 -24.11 4.28
C VAL A 504 -3.58 -22.73 4.39
N ARG A 505 -4.82 -22.64 3.92
CA ARG A 505 -5.69 -21.46 4.05
C ARG A 505 -6.38 -21.48 5.40
N ARG A 506 -6.85 -20.33 5.86
CA ARG A 506 -7.57 -20.19 7.14
C ARG A 506 -8.82 -21.09 7.24
N ASP A 507 -9.45 -21.40 6.12
CA ASP A 507 -10.62 -22.29 6.03
C ASP A 507 -10.24 -23.80 5.95
N GLY A 508 -8.96 -24.14 6.08
CA GLY A 508 -8.45 -25.51 5.97
C GLY A 508 -8.39 -26.06 4.54
N SER A 509 -8.71 -25.25 3.53
CA SER A 509 -8.70 -25.69 2.14
C SER A 509 -7.30 -25.65 1.52
N TYR A 510 -7.07 -26.61 0.63
CA TYR A 510 -5.91 -26.67 -0.28
C TYR A 510 -6.43 -26.40 -1.69
N ARG A 511 -5.89 -25.43 -2.43
CA ARG A 511 -6.18 -25.34 -3.88
C ARG A 511 -5.17 -26.14 -4.68
N LYS A 512 -5.66 -26.78 -5.73
CA LYS A 512 -4.81 -27.32 -6.80
C LYS A 512 -4.13 -26.14 -7.52
N GLY A 513 -2.81 -26.15 -7.60
CA GLY A 513 -1.99 -25.06 -8.14
C GLY A 513 -1.58 -23.98 -7.12
N ASP A 514 -1.80 -24.22 -5.82
CA ASP A 514 -1.16 -23.42 -4.77
C ASP A 514 0.38 -23.69 -4.74
N ASP A 515 0.83 -24.88 -5.17
CA ASP A 515 2.25 -25.21 -5.42
C ASP A 515 2.84 -24.40 -6.58
N ASP A 516 2.11 -24.27 -7.70
CA ASP A 516 2.53 -23.46 -8.86
C ASP A 516 2.71 -21.97 -8.50
N LEU A 517 1.92 -21.46 -7.54
CA LEU A 517 2.01 -20.09 -7.05
C LEU A 517 3.27 -19.87 -6.18
N LEU A 518 3.67 -20.91 -5.44
CA LEU A 518 4.93 -20.92 -4.70
C LEU A 518 6.10 -21.08 -5.65
N ASP A 519 6.07 -22.02 -6.60
CA ASP A 519 7.13 -22.17 -7.59
C ASP A 519 7.32 -20.88 -8.40
N TRP A 520 6.23 -20.14 -8.66
CA TRP A 520 6.30 -18.77 -9.18
C TRP A 520 6.96 -17.79 -8.19
N TRP A 521 6.66 -17.84 -6.89
CA TRP A 521 7.29 -17.00 -5.85
C TRP A 521 8.77 -17.34 -5.61
N LEU A 522 9.16 -18.61 -5.75
CA LEU A 522 10.53 -19.11 -5.62
C LEU A 522 11.34 -18.87 -6.90
N ALA A 523 10.74 -19.03 -8.08
CA ALA A 523 11.36 -18.65 -9.37
C ALA A 523 11.47 -17.13 -9.53
N MET A 524 10.61 -16.34 -8.89
CA MET A 524 10.81 -14.89 -8.69
C MET A 524 11.99 -14.57 -7.75
N ASN A 525 12.61 -15.57 -7.12
CA ASN A 525 13.74 -15.48 -6.20
C ASN A 525 14.86 -16.49 -6.53
N GLU A 526 15.30 -16.55 -7.79
CA GLU A 526 16.63 -17.12 -8.07
C GLU A 526 17.73 -16.25 -7.42
N PRO A 527 18.81 -16.86 -6.86
CA PRO A 527 19.45 -16.31 -5.67
C PRO A 527 20.67 -15.39 -5.94
N PRO A 528 20.88 -14.35 -5.11
CA PRO A 528 22.21 -13.82 -4.82
C PRO A 528 22.82 -14.43 -3.55
N TYR A 529 22.04 -15.16 -2.74
CA TYR A 529 22.51 -15.85 -1.54
C TYR A 529 22.32 -17.36 -1.69
N ASP A 530 23.41 -18.03 -2.03
CA ASP A 530 23.58 -19.44 -1.74
C ASP A 530 23.46 -19.66 -0.22
N TRP A 531 22.69 -20.67 0.19
CA TRP A 531 22.53 -21.01 1.60
C TRP A 531 23.83 -21.57 2.22
N SER A 532 24.85 -21.89 1.40
CA SER A 532 26.19 -22.31 1.84
C SER A 532 26.99 -21.25 2.62
N VAL A 533 26.54 -19.99 2.64
CA VAL A 533 27.20 -18.88 3.39
C VAL A 533 27.25 -19.15 4.92
N PHE A 534 26.50 -20.13 5.43
CA PHE A 534 26.54 -20.55 6.85
C PHE A 534 27.44 -21.76 7.15
N GLU A 535 28.27 -22.26 6.22
CA GLU A 535 29.07 -23.49 6.40
C GLU A 535 30.59 -23.32 6.57
N LYS A 536 31.13 -22.09 6.78
CA LYS A 536 32.56 -21.92 7.12
C LYS A 536 32.84 -20.87 8.21
N GLU A 537 33.30 -21.41 9.34
CA GLU A 537 33.98 -20.81 10.52
C GLU A 537 33.33 -19.59 11.20
#